data_AF-A0A818KA57-F1
#
_entry.id   AF-A0A818KA57-F1
#
_cell.length_a   1.000
_cell.length_b   1.000
_cell.length_c   1.000
_cell.angle_alpha   90.00
_cell.angle_beta   90.00
_cell.angle_gamma   90.00
#
_symmetry.space_group_name_H-M   'P 1'
#
loop_
_entity.id
_entity.type
_entity.pdbx_description
1 polymer ?
#
loop_
_entity_poly.entity_id
_entity_poly.type
_entity_poly.pdbx_seq_one_letter_code
_entity_poly.pdbx_strand_id
1 'polypeptide(L)'
;MFSPQIEWHCTQCGSDPTDRRKYCTDCDSMLTWTCTGSGKSGLYTNYYRHRDNCNYCTPELEEEKQKQMEEKQVAIQQRLQTLDDNQRPWSEWKRTDTSCIQHTGHDVGQVQDLYSLCEEPLINYCSHRDKLLANSTTISYLSPMNLLVITLWYLKHYHSESYIASELNISQPAVNYFLSAVVDILHSCVYQAFVSLPSDLANRRTPHEPQQDHKLIVDSTFIAIHEPHDSEQRKEYYHAKSPTNYAIKAYIGDEYVVTPRKKLRGRELTQEDKDFNRDINSARAAIENINQRLKAYAILGGVYRGRVDDFHKITKIIQVVAALCNLNLNKHPIRR
;
A
#
# COMPACT_ATOMS: atom_id res chain seq x y z
N MET A 1 44.35 -22.56 17.39
CA MET A 1 43.62 -21.86 18.47
C MET A 1 44.26 -20.50 18.65
N PHE A 2 43.75 -19.49 17.96
CA PHE A 2 44.23 -18.12 18.12
C PHE A 2 43.70 -17.55 19.44
N SER A 3 44.59 -17.03 20.30
CA SER A 3 44.18 -16.33 21.51
C SER A 3 43.36 -15.09 21.14
N PRO A 4 42.17 -14.88 21.70
CA PRO A 4 41.41 -13.67 21.42
C PRO A 4 42.21 -12.44 21.86
N GLN A 5 42.26 -11.43 20.99
CA GLN A 5 42.83 -10.09 21.21
C GLN A 5 42.02 -9.30 22.24
N ILE A 6 41.84 -9.85 23.44
CA ILE A 6 41.01 -9.30 24.52
C ILE A 6 41.81 -9.37 25.82
N GLU A 7 42.00 -8.19 26.41
CA GLU A 7 42.61 -8.01 27.73
C GLU A 7 41.51 -7.72 28.75
N TRP A 8 41.58 -8.36 29.91
CA TRP A 8 40.62 -8.18 30.99
C TRP A 8 41.25 -7.38 32.12
N HIS A 9 40.49 -6.43 32.66
CA HIS A 9 40.96 -5.56 33.72
C HIS A 9 39.86 -5.37 34.76
N CYS A 10 40.22 -5.45 36.04
CA CYS A 10 39.32 -5.03 37.11
C CYS A 10 39.19 -3.49 37.13
N THR A 11 37.96 -2.98 37.21
CA THR A 11 37.69 -1.52 37.24
C THR A 11 38.24 -0.81 38.47
N GLN A 12 38.55 -1.53 39.55
CA GLN A 12 38.87 -0.94 40.84
C GLN A 12 40.32 -1.18 41.28
N CYS A 13 40.84 -2.39 41.13
CA CYS A 13 42.22 -2.71 41.53
C CYS A 13 43.18 -2.91 40.36
N GLY A 14 42.69 -2.90 39.12
CA GLY A 14 43.52 -3.07 37.92
C GLY A 14 44.16 -4.46 37.77
N SER A 15 43.75 -5.44 38.58
CA SER A 15 44.23 -6.82 38.44
C SER A 15 43.80 -7.38 37.08
N ASP A 16 44.73 -8.11 36.44
CA ASP A 16 44.49 -8.95 35.27
C ASP A 16 44.10 -10.34 35.76
N PRO A 17 42.80 -10.70 35.71
CA PRO A 17 42.33 -11.94 36.29
C PRO A 17 42.72 -13.10 35.37
N THR A 18 43.56 -14.01 35.89
CA THR A 18 43.93 -15.25 35.21
C THR A 18 42.73 -16.16 34.92
N ASP A 19 41.60 -15.97 35.64
CA ASP A 19 40.35 -16.70 35.47
C ASP A 19 39.21 -15.74 35.02
N ARG A 20 38.54 -16.09 33.91
CA ARG A 20 37.56 -15.23 33.22
C ARG A 20 36.19 -15.27 33.91
N ARG A 21 36.08 -14.65 35.09
CA ARG A 21 34.83 -14.52 35.86
C ARG A 21 34.15 -13.18 35.62
N LYS A 22 32.87 -13.06 36.01
CA LYS A 22 32.13 -11.79 35.87
C LYS A 22 32.64 -10.68 36.83
N TYR A 23 33.26 -11.08 37.94
CA TYR A 23 33.73 -10.21 39.02
C TYR A 23 35.17 -10.53 39.39
N CYS A 24 35.91 -9.51 39.85
CA CYS A 24 37.26 -9.65 40.38
C CYS A 24 37.25 -10.45 41.68
N THR A 25 38.14 -11.42 41.83
CA THR A 25 38.22 -12.25 43.05
C THR A 25 38.68 -11.48 44.28
N ASP A 26 39.40 -10.38 44.09
CA ASP A 26 40.08 -9.68 45.20
C ASP A 26 39.23 -8.54 45.78
N CYS A 27 38.38 -7.93 44.96
CA CYS A 27 37.60 -6.76 45.35
C CYS A 27 36.12 -6.81 44.91
N ASP A 28 35.68 -7.91 44.30
CA ASP A 28 34.30 -8.18 43.85
C ASP A 28 33.73 -7.16 42.84
N SER A 29 34.56 -6.27 42.31
CA SER A 29 34.18 -5.30 41.29
C SER A 29 33.99 -5.99 39.94
N MET A 30 33.13 -5.42 39.09
CA MET A 30 32.85 -5.97 37.77
C MET A 30 34.06 -5.84 36.84
N LEU A 31 34.33 -6.88 36.04
CA LEU A 31 35.43 -6.82 35.07
C LEU A 31 35.07 -5.96 33.85
N THR A 32 36.10 -5.34 33.30
CA THR A 32 36.10 -4.71 31.98
C THR A 32 36.97 -5.49 31.01
N TRP A 33 36.63 -5.43 29.73
CA TRP A 33 37.43 -5.96 28.64
C TRP A 33 37.90 -4.81 27.75
N THR A 34 39.04 -5.01 27.11
CA THR A 34 39.54 -4.16 26.03
C THR A 34 39.95 -5.04 24.86
N CYS A 35 39.41 -4.76 23.68
CA CYS A 35 39.81 -5.41 22.44
C CYS A 35 41.04 -4.72 21.86
N THR A 36 42.17 -5.41 21.81
CA THR A 36 43.42 -4.84 21.29
C THR A 36 43.39 -4.64 19.77
N GLY A 37 42.52 -5.37 19.06
CA GLY A 37 42.32 -5.19 17.62
C GLY A 37 41.43 -3.99 17.24
N SER A 38 40.36 -3.73 18.00
CA SER A 38 39.40 -2.65 17.68
C SER A 38 39.51 -1.41 18.57
N GLY A 39 40.31 -1.46 19.64
CA GLY A 39 40.45 -0.39 20.64
C GLY A 39 39.22 -0.18 21.53
N LYS A 40 38.14 -0.95 21.34
CA LYS A 40 36.91 -0.83 22.13
C LYS A 40 37.08 -1.49 23.49
N SER A 41 36.44 -0.90 24.50
CA SER A 41 36.37 -1.44 25.84
C SER A 41 34.95 -1.38 26.41
N GLY A 42 34.69 -2.18 27.42
CA GLY A 42 33.39 -2.18 28.08
C GLY A 42 33.30 -3.15 29.25
N LEU A 43 32.15 -3.17 29.91
CA LEU A 43 31.87 -4.11 31.00
C LEU A 43 31.71 -5.54 30.48
N TYR A 44 32.02 -6.54 31.31
CA TYR A 44 31.89 -7.97 31.01
C TYR A 44 30.56 -8.34 30.34
N THR A 45 29.45 -7.78 30.82
CA THR A 45 28.10 -8.05 30.30
C THR A 45 27.93 -7.69 28.83
N ASN A 46 28.71 -6.75 28.32
CA ASN A 46 28.66 -6.29 26.93
C ASN A 46 29.68 -7.00 26.03
N TYR A 47 30.55 -7.84 26.59
CA TYR A 47 31.61 -8.52 25.84
C TYR A 47 31.06 -9.41 24.73
N TYR A 48 30.08 -10.28 25.02
CA TYR A 48 29.54 -11.20 24.03
C TYR A 48 28.94 -10.47 22.83
N ARG A 49 28.22 -9.36 23.07
CA ARG A 49 27.71 -8.50 22.00
C ARG A 49 28.84 -7.89 21.17
N HIS A 50 29.95 -7.48 21.78
CA HIS A 50 31.11 -7.00 21.03
C HIS A 50 31.75 -8.13 20.21
N ARG A 51 32.03 -9.28 20.84
CA ARG A 51 32.65 -10.46 20.21
C ARG A 51 31.91 -10.89 18.95
N ASP A 52 30.57 -10.89 19.00
CA ASP A 52 29.73 -11.33 17.88
C ASP A 52 29.69 -10.31 16.73
N ASN A 53 30.13 -9.07 16.97
CA ASN A 53 30.13 -7.95 16.02
C ASN A 53 31.53 -7.38 15.73
N CYS A 54 32.61 -8.02 16.21
CA CYS A 54 33.97 -7.51 16.10
C CYS A 54 34.82 -8.41 15.21
N ASN A 55 35.21 -7.87 14.06
CA ASN A 55 35.97 -8.56 13.02
C ASN A 55 37.35 -9.07 13.48
N TYR A 56 37.87 -8.56 14.61
CA TYR A 56 39.15 -8.97 15.20
C TYR A 56 39.01 -10.09 16.24
N CYS A 57 37.84 -10.21 16.87
CA CYS A 57 37.61 -11.20 17.93
C CYS A 57 37.16 -12.55 17.39
N THR A 58 36.63 -12.60 16.16
CA THR A 58 36.15 -13.82 15.49
C THR A 58 36.36 -13.78 13.97
N PRO A 59 37.63 -13.73 13.48
CA PRO A 59 37.91 -13.61 12.05
C PRO A 59 37.39 -14.79 11.20
N GLU A 60 37.36 -16.00 11.78
CA GLU A 60 36.82 -17.22 11.14
C GLU A 60 35.32 -17.10 10.82
N LEU A 61 34.55 -16.36 11.63
CA LEU A 61 33.14 -16.08 11.36
C LEU A 61 32.97 -15.07 10.22
N GLU A 62 33.95 -14.19 9.98
CA GLU A 62 33.84 -13.16 8.96
C GLU A 62 34.18 -13.72 7.57
N GLU A 63 35.20 -14.57 7.44
CA GLU A 63 35.45 -15.33 6.20
C GLU A 63 34.30 -16.27 5.87
N GLU A 64 33.71 -16.95 6.86
CA GLU A 64 32.57 -17.83 6.64
C GLU A 64 31.28 -17.06 6.32
N LYS A 65 31.06 -15.88 6.92
CA LYS A 65 29.98 -14.97 6.52
C LYS A 65 30.21 -14.39 5.13
N GLN A 66 31.43 -13.99 4.79
CA GLN A 66 31.79 -13.45 3.48
C GLN A 66 31.58 -14.51 2.41
N LYS A 67 32.04 -15.74 2.64
CA LYS A 67 31.83 -16.89 1.77
C LYS A 67 30.35 -17.25 1.66
N GLN A 68 29.59 -17.26 2.76
CA GLN A 68 28.14 -17.47 2.72
C GLN A 68 27.40 -16.32 2.00
N MET A 69 27.90 -15.09 2.09
CA MET A 69 27.33 -13.92 1.41
C MET A 69 27.62 -13.95 -0.08
N GLU A 70 28.83 -14.35 -0.46
CA GLU A 70 29.25 -14.54 -1.85
C GLU A 70 28.55 -15.75 -2.48
N GLU A 71 28.43 -16.88 -1.77
CA GLU A 71 27.64 -18.05 -2.20
C GLU A 71 26.16 -17.70 -2.33
N LYS A 72 25.60 -16.88 -1.42
CA LYS A 72 24.24 -16.36 -1.54
C LYS A 72 24.09 -15.39 -2.70
N GLN A 73 25.05 -14.49 -2.94
CA GLN A 73 25.02 -13.56 -4.06
C GLN A 73 25.12 -14.31 -5.39
N VAL A 74 26.01 -15.29 -5.50
CA VAL A 74 26.16 -16.14 -6.68
C VAL A 74 24.91 -17.01 -6.88
N ALA A 75 24.32 -17.57 -5.83
CA ALA A 75 23.06 -18.30 -5.91
C ALA A 75 21.88 -17.40 -6.34
N ILE A 76 21.84 -16.15 -5.88
CA ILE A 76 20.86 -15.14 -6.34
C ILE A 76 21.10 -14.83 -7.81
N GLN A 77 22.35 -14.60 -8.22
CA GLN A 77 22.70 -14.21 -9.59
C GLN A 77 22.47 -15.35 -10.60
N GLN A 78 22.77 -16.59 -10.22
CA GLN A 78 22.48 -17.79 -11.00
C GLN A 78 20.98 -18.11 -11.04
N ARG A 79 20.23 -17.82 -9.96
CA ARG A 79 18.76 -17.97 -9.93
C ARG A 79 18.04 -16.87 -10.71
N LEU A 80 18.60 -15.66 -10.80
CA LEU A 80 18.15 -14.59 -11.71
C LEU A 80 18.34 -14.96 -13.18
N GLN A 81 19.33 -15.80 -13.50
CA GLN A 81 19.62 -16.27 -14.86
C GLN A 81 18.75 -17.46 -15.31
N THR A 82 18.03 -18.13 -14.39
CA THR A 82 17.12 -19.25 -14.69
C THR A 82 15.62 -18.89 -14.66
N LEU A 83 15.28 -17.58 -14.58
CA LEU A 83 13.90 -17.06 -14.58
C LEU A 83 13.30 -17.01 -16.00
N ASP A 84 12.75 -18.11 -16.50
CA ASP A 84 12.37 -18.21 -17.91
C ASP A 84 11.16 -17.35 -18.33
N ASP A 85 10.00 -17.46 -17.66
CA ASP A 85 8.82 -16.59 -17.92
C ASP A 85 8.05 -16.23 -16.63
N ASN A 86 8.67 -16.36 -15.46
CA ASN A 86 7.93 -17.01 -14.36
C ASN A 86 7.21 -16.08 -13.38
N GLN A 87 6.21 -15.37 -13.91
CA GLN A 87 4.88 -15.09 -13.36
C GLN A 87 4.38 -13.78 -13.97
N ARG A 88 4.04 -13.81 -15.26
CA ARG A 88 4.28 -12.71 -16.21
C ARG A 88 3.01 -12.07 -16.81
N PRO A 89 2.07 -11.54 -15.98
CA PRO A 89 0.96 -10.77 -16.51
C PRO A 89 1.45 -9.58 -17.33
N TRP A 90 2.56 -8.93 -16.95
CA TRP A 90 3.04 -7.80 -17.74
C TRP A 90 3.54 -8.19 -19.13
N SER A 91 4.37 -9.22 -19.28
CA SER A 91 4.91 -9.57 -20.60
C SER A 91 3.86 -10.17 -21.54
N GLU A 92 2.80 -10.76 -21.00
CA GLU A 92 1.65 -11.22 -21.78
C GLU A 92 0.71 -10.06 -22.14
N TRP A 93 0.30 -9.26 -21.15
CA TRP A 93 -0.67 -8.18 -21.37
C TRP A 93 -0.09 -7.02 -22.17
N LYS A 94 1.24 -6.80 -22.14
CA LYS A 94 1.89 -5.77 -22.97
C LYS A 94 2.06 -6.16 -24.44
N ARG A 95 1.71 -7.40 -24.84
CA ARG A 95 1.84 -7.83 -26.25
C ARG A 95 0.98 -7.00 -27.19
N THR A 96 -0.16 -6.50 -26.71
CA THR A 96 -1.05 -5.60 -27.46
C THR A 96 -1.68 -4.58 -26.52
N ASP A 97 -1.90 -3.35 -26.99
CA ASP A 97 -2.63 -2.34 -26.21
C ASP A 97 -4.02 -2.81 -25.81
N THR A 98 -4.71 -3.54 -26.70
CA THR A 98 -6.04 -4.07 -26.41
C THR A 98 -6.04 -5.01 -25.21
N SER A 99 -5.08 -5.93 -25.13
CA SER A 99 -4.96 -6.83 -23.98
C SER A 99 -4.66 -6.05 -22.69
N CYS A 100 -3.73 -5.09 -22.75
CA CYS A 100 -3.38 -4.26 -21.61
C CYS A 100 -4.60 -3.48 -21.08
N ILE A 101 -5.36 -2.85 -21.98
CA ILE A 101 -6.58 -2.09 -21.64
C ILE A 101 -7.64 -3.01 -21.05
N GLN A 102 -7.84 -4.20 -21.62
CA GLN A 102 -8.83 -5.15 -21.10
C GLN A 102 -8.54 -5.56 -19.67
N HIS A 103 -7.27 -5.79 -19.31
CA HIS A 103 -6.88 -6.26 -17.98
C HIS A 103 -6.75 -5.12 -16.98
N THR A 104 -6.17 -4.00 -17.37
CA THR A 104 -5.81 -2.91 -16.43
C THR A 104 -6.72 -1.69 -16.52
N GLY A 105 -7.44 -1.52 -17.63
CA GLY A 105 -8.15 -0.29 -17.97
C GLY A 105 -7.26 0.79 -18.61
N HIS A 106 -6.00 0.48 -18.91
CA HIS A 106 -4.99 1.41 -19.39
C HIS A 106 -4.18 0.81 -20.55
N ASP A 107 -3.72 1.66 -21.48
CA ASP A 107 -2.80 1.23 -22.54
C ASP A 107 -1.37 1.03 -22.02
N VAL A 108 -0.50 0.44 -22.86
CA VAL A 108 0.86 0.10 -22.44
C VAL A 108 1.65 1.33 -22.00
N GLY A 109 1.46 2.47 -22.68
CA GLY A 109 2.13 3.73 -22.33
C GLY A 109 1.69 4.24 -20.96
N GLN A 110 0.38 4.25 -20.68
CA GLN A 110 -0.15 4.66 -19.38
C GLN A 110 0.36 3.77 -18.24
N VAL A 111 0.44 2.45 -18.44
CA VAL A 111 0.98 1.56 -17.41
C VAL A 111 2.47 1.79 -17.19
N GLN A 112 3.23 2.11 -18.24
CA GLN A 112 4.64 2.51 -18.11
C GLN A 112 4.78 3.83 -17.34
N ASP A 113 3.96 4.84 -17.64
CA ASP A 113 3.97 6.11 -16.91
C ASP A 113 3.66 5.90 -15.43
N LEU A 114 2.64 5.06 -15.12
CA LEU A 114 2.31 4.68 -13.74
C LEU A 114 3.46 3.95 -13.06
N TYR A 115 4.15 3.05 -13.77
CA TYR A 115 5.31 2.36 -13.24
C TYR A 115 6.45 3.33 -12.93
N SER A 116 6.77 4.26 -13.84
CA SER A 116 7.82 5.26 -13.62
C SER A 116 7.56 6.13 -12.39
N LEU A 117 6.29 6.45 -12.07
CA LEU A 117 5.94 7.16 -10.84
C LEU A 117 6.15 6.34 -9.57
N CYS A 118 6.06 5.01 -9.67
CA CYS A 118 6.09 4.07 -8.54
C CYS A 118 7.37 3.22 -8.50
N GLU A 119 8.32 3.43 -9.41
CA GLU A 119 9.41 2.49 -9.68
C GLU A 119 10.28 2.26 -8.44
N GLU A 120 10.79 3.34 -7.83
CA GLU A 120 11.65 3.24 -6.65
C GLU A 120 10.92 2.58 -5.46
N PRO A 121 9.70 3.01 -5.05
CA PRO A 121 8.98 2.36 -3.96
C PRO A 121 8.67 0.88 -4.22
N LEU A 122 8.35 0.50 -5.46
CA LEU A 122 8.10 -0.90 -5.82
C LEU A 122 9.37 -1.75 -5.76
N ILE A 123 10.50 -1.24 -6.27
CA ILE A 123 11.81 -1.90 -6.17
C ILE A 123 12.22 -2.06 -4.71
N ASN A 124 12.00 -1.02 -3.91
CA ASN A 124 12.31 -1.00 -2.49
C ASN A 124 11.48 -2.03 -1.71
N TYR A 125 10.18 -2.10 -1.99
CA TYR A 125 9.29 -3.15 -1.45
C TYR A 125 9.79 -4.56 -1.80
N CYS A 126 10.13 -4.82 -3.08
CA CYS A 126 10.68 -6.10 -3.50
C CYS A 126 11.99 -6.43 -2.77
N SER A 127 12.90 -5.47 -2.67
CA SER A 127 14.20 -5.64 -2.01
C SER A 127 14.07 -5.98 -0.52
N HIS A 128 13.11 -5.38 0.20
CA HIS A 128 12.82 -5.71 1.59
C HIS A 128 12.13 -7.06 1.74
N ARG A 129 11.22 -7.39 0.84
CA ARG A 129 10.58 -8.71 0.79
C ARG A 129 11.63 -9.80 0.61
N ASP A 130 12.63 -9.60 -0.23
CA ASP A 130 13.67 -10.61 -0.50
C ASP A 130 14.55 -10.90 0.71
N LYS A 131 14.82 -9.88 1.54
CA LYS A 131 15.49 -10.06 2.83
C LYS A 131 14.66 -10.89 3.81
N LEU A 132 13.33 -10.77 3.77
CA LEU A 132 12.42 -11.58 4.58
C LEU A 132 12.26 -13.01 4.04
N LEU A 133 12.31 -13.17 2.71
CA LEU A 133 12.20 -14.45 2.01
C LEU A 133 13.49 -15.27 2.00
N ALA A 134 14.66 -14.67 2.27
CA ALA A 134 15.92 -15.42 2.44
C ALA A 134 15.85 -16.50 3.54
N ASN A 135 14.80 -16.48 4.38
CA ASN A 135 14.50 -17.45 5.43
C ASN A 135 13.32 -18.41 5.08
N SER A 136 12.73 -18.32 3.88
CA SER A 136 11.52 -19.05 3.48
C SER A 136 11.66 -19.71 2.11
N THR A 137 11.27 -20.98 1.99
CA THR A 137 11.48 -21.80 0.78
C THR A 137 10.33 -21.77 -0.24
N THR A 138 9.25 -21.01 -0.01
CA THR A 138 7.94 -21.29 -0.66
C THR A 138 7.26 -20.15 -1.42
N ILE A 139 7.90 -19.00 -1.66
CA ILE A 139 7.25 -17.87 -2.37
C ILE A 139 7.92 -17.58 -3.70
N SER A 140 7.09 -17.50 -4.74
CA SER A 140 7.50 -17.16 -6.10
C SER A 140 7.67 -15.65 -6.31
N TYR A 141 8.61 -15.29 -7.18
CA TYR A 141 9.13 -13.93 -7.29
C TYR A 141 8.38 -13.10 -8.35
N LEU A 142 7.44 -12.26 -7.92
CA LEU A 142 6.85 -11.24 -8.80
C LEU A 142 7.76 -10.03 -8.92
N SER A 143 8.03 -9.60 -10.16
CA SER A 143 8.75 -8.35 -10.46
C SER A 143 7.96 -7.11 -10.01
N PRO A 144 8.62 -5.95 -9.77
CA PRO A 144 7.97 -4.67 -9.47
C PRO A 144 6.83 -4.32 -10.44
N MET A 145 7.07 -4.50 -11.73
CA MET A 145 6.06 -4.24 -12.77
C MET A 145 4.89 -5.24 -12.71
N ASN A 146 5.17 -6.52 -12.43
CA ASN A 146 4.10 -7.52 -12.27
C ASN A 146 3.20 -7.18 -11.07
N LEU A 147 3.80 -6.75 -9.95
CA LEU A 147 3.05 -6.29 -8.77
C LEU A 147 2.09 -5.15 -9.12
N LEU A 148 2.55 -4.16 -9.89
CA LEU A 148 1.72 -3.06 -10.36
C LEU A 148 0.56 -3.57 -11.22
N VAL A 149 0.83 -4.33 -12.28
CA VAL A 149 -0.21 -4.72 -13.25
C VAL A 149 -1.24 -5.66 -12.63
N ILE A 150 -0.82 -6.58 -11.75
CA ILE A 150 -1.73 -7.46 -11.02
C ILE A 150 -2.64 -6.64 -10.11
N THR A 151 -2.10 -5.60 -9.47
CA THR A 151 -2.90 -4.69 -8.64
C THR A 151 -3.90 -3.91 -9.48
N LEU A 152 -3.50 -3.40 -10.66
CA LEU A 152 -4.43 -2.75 -11.60
C LEU A 152 -5.52 -3.72 -12.09
N TRP A 153 -5.16 -4.96 -12.39
CA TRP A 153 -6.10 -6.02 -12.77
C TRP A 153 -7.10 -6.34 -11.65
N TYR A 154 -6.62 -6.42 -10.41
CA TYR A 154 -7.46 -6.54 -9.22
C TYR A 154 -8.42 -5.35 -9.07
N LEU A 155 -7.95 -4.11 -9.21
CA LEU A 155 -8.84 -2.94 -9.11
C LEU A 155 -9.88 -2.92 -10.24
N LYS A 156 -9.47 -3.29 -11.46
CA LYS A 156 -10.31 -3.26 -12.65
C LYS A 156 -11.43 -4.30 -12.60
N HIS A 157 -11.10 -5.55 -12.29
CA HIS A 157 -12.03 -6.69 -12.39
C HIS A 157 -12.51 -7.21 -11.04
N TYR A 158 -11.84 -6.81 -9.96
CA TYR A 158 -12.18 -7.20 -8.60
C TYR A 158 -12.28 -8.72 -8.41
N HIS A 159 -11.31 -9.43 -8.97
CA HIS A 159 -11.10 -10.84 -8.74
C HIS A 159 -10.86 -11.13 -7.25
N SER A 160 -11.20 -12.34 -6.80
CA SER A 160 -10.85 -12.76 -5.44
C SER A 160 -9.34 -12.98 -5.33
N GLU A 161 -8.79 -12.76 -4.14
CA GLU A 161 -7.38 -13.05 -3.85
C GLU A 161 -7.05 -14.53 -4.11
N SER A 162 -8.00 -15.43 -3.83
CA SER A 162 -7.87 -16.86 -4.11
C SER A 162 -7.74 -17.18 -5.60
N TYR A 163 -8.48 -16.47 -6.44
CA TYR A 163 -8.40 -16.61 -7.90
C TYR A 163 -7.06 -16.08 -8.42
N ILE A 164 -6.63 -14.89 -7.98
CA ILE A 164 -5.33 -14.34 -8.35
C ILE A 164 -4.19 -15.27 -7.88
N ALA A 165 -4.33 -15.84 -6.68
CA ALA A 165 -3.37 -16.79 -6.12
C ALA A 165 -3.25 -18.05 -6.99
N SER A 166 -4.38 -18.60 -7.46
CA SER A 166 -4.37 -19.77 -8.35
C SER A 166 -3.77 -19.45 -9.72
N GLU A 167 -4.14 -18.32 -10.33
CA GLU A 167 -3.63 -17.90 -11.64
C GLU A 167 -2.11 -17.67 -11.62
N LEU A 168 -1.59 -17.15 -10.51
CA LEU A 168 -0.16 -16.88 -10.35
C LEU A 168 0.60 -18.04 -9.70
N ASN A 169 -0.07 -19.10 -9.24
CA ASN A 169 0.53 -20.18 -8.46
C ASN A 169 1.34 -19.67 -7.25
N ILE A 170 0.71 -18.79 -6.45
CA ILE A 170 1.25 -18.27 -5.18
C ILE A 170 0.21 -18.43 -4.07
N SER A 171 0.60 -18.18 -2.83
CA SER A 171 -0.34 -18.26 -1.71
C SER A 171 -1.29 -17.06 -1.68
N GLN A 172 -2.55 -17.29 -1.28
CA GLN A 172 -3.52 -16.19 -1.07
C GLN A 172 -3.02 -15.12 -0.08
N PRO A 173 -2.38 -15.46 1.05
CA PRO A 173 -1.79 -14.46 1.93
C PRO A 173 -0.77 -13.58 1.20
N ALA A 174 0.08 -14.14 0.33
CA ALA A 174 1.02 -13.34 -0.45
C ALA A 174 0.31 -12.32 -1.33
N VAL A 175 -0.81 -12.72 -1.96
CA VAL A 175 -1.67 -11.81 -2.74
C VAL A 175 -2.20 -10.65 -1.89
N ASN A 176 -2.82 -10.95 -0.75
CA ASN A 176 -3.34 -9.92 0.15
C ASN A 176 -2.23 -8.94 0.61
N TYR A 177 -1.05 -9.46 0.96
CA TYR A 177 0.07 -8.63 1.41
C TYR A 177 0.56 -7.68 0.32
N PHE A 178 0.82 -8.18 -0.90
CA PHE A 178 1.31 -7.29 -1.94
C PHE A 178 0.24 -6.36 -2.47
N LEU A 179 -1.03 -6.79 -2.60
CA LEU A 179 -2.11 -5.90 -3.05
C LEU A 179 -2.26 -4.71 -2.10
N SER A 180 -2.19 -4.97 -0.79
CA SER A 180 -2.24 -3.91 0.22
C SER A 180 -1.06 -2.94 0.09
N ALA A 181 0.17 -3.47 0.00
CA ALA A 181 1.37 -2.66 -0.11
C ALA A 181 1.42 -1.83 -1.41
N VAL A 182 1.03 -2.43 -2.53
CA VAL A 182 1.04 -1.76 -3.84
C VAL A 182 -0.06 -0.70 -3.91
N VAL A 183 -1.23 -0.92 -3.30
CA VAL A 183 -2.26 0.13 -3.16
C VAL A 183 -1.72 1.32 -2.35
N ASP A 184 -0.97 1.07 -1.28
CA ASP A 184 -0.33 2.13 -0.50
C ASP A 184 0.70 2.93 -1.33
N ILE A 185 1.51 2.23 -2.12
CA ILE A 185 2.49 2.84 -3.03
C ILE A 185 1.78 3.67 -4.12
N LEU A 186 0.76 3.10 -4.76
CA LEU A 186 -0.07 3.80 -5.75
C LEU A 186 -0.69 5.05 -5.13
N HIS A 187 -1.19 4.96 -3.90
CA HIS A 187 -1.74 6.12 -3.21
C HIS A 187 -0.67 7.20 -2.96
N SER A 188 0.56 6.84 -2.55
CA SER A 188 1.61 7.86 -2.34
C SER A 188 2.09 8.52 -3.62
N CYS A 189 2.14 7.80 -4.74
CA CYS A 189 2.76 8.27 -5.98
C CYS A 189 1.74 8.79 -7.01
N VAL A 190 0.68 8.02 -7.27
CA VAL A 190 -0.25 8.25 -8.38
C VAL A 190 -1.34 9.24 -7.98
N TYR A 191 -1.83 9.20 -6.75
CA TYR A 191 -2.86 10.13 -6.28
C TYR A 191 -2.38 11.58 -6.37
N GLN A 192 -1.18 11.87 -5.88
CA GLN A 192 -0.62 13.23 -5.92
C GLN A 192 -0.35 13.71 -7.35
N ALA A 193 -0.03 12.79 -8.27
CA ALA A 193 0.27 13.13 -9.66
C ALA A 193 -0.98 13.50 -10.47
N PHE A 194 -2.12 12.84 -10.21
CA PHE A 194 -3.32 12.97 -11.06
C PHE A 194 -4.54 13.54 -10.36
N VAL A 195 -4.50 13.76 -9.04
CA VAL A 195 -5.56 14.42 -8.29
C VAL A 195 -5.04 15.74 -7.75
N SER A 196 -5.44 16.82 -8.40
CA SER A 196 -5.27 18.17 -7.88
C SER A 196 -6.54 18.57 -7.15
N LEU A 197 -6.42 18.83 -5.85
CA LEU A 197 -7.45 19.59 -5.16
C LEU A 197 -7.35 21.04 -5.64
N PRO A 198 -8.47 21.68 -6.00
CA PRO A 198 -8.49 23.11 -6.22
C PRO A 198 -7.82 23.84 -5.06
N SER A 199 -6.94 24.80 -5.37
CA SER A 199 -6.11 25.52 -4.37
C SER A 199 -6.96 26.27 -3.34
N ASP A 200 -8.20 26.57 -3.68
CA ASP A 200 -9.26 27.13 -2.83
C ASP A 200 -9.97 26.11 -1.95
N LEU A 201 -9.80 24.79 -2.17
CA LEU A 201 -10.27 23.71 -1.29
C LEU A 201 -9.23 23.26 -0.26
N ALA A 202 -7.93 23.30 -0.60
CA ALA A 202 -6.84 22.88 0.29
C ALA A 202 -6.74 23.71 1.59
N ASN A 203 -7.22 24.96 1.56
CA ASN A 203 -7.27 25.86 2.71
C ASN A 203 -8.61 25.84 3.48
N ARG A 204 -9.52 24.91 3.15
CA ARG A 204 -10.88 24.85 3.72
C ARG A 204 -11.11 23.57 4.51
N ARG A 205 -10.31 23.37 5.56
CA ARG A 205 -10.78 22.68 6.77
C ARG A 205 -11.29 23.67 7.82
N THR A 206 -11.55 24.92 7.44
CA THR A 206 -12.55 25.72 8.13
C THR A 206 -13.92 25.18 7.74
N PRO A 207 -14.85 24.93 8.67
CA PRO A 207 -16.26 24.85 8.32
C PRO A 207 -16.57 26.18 7.65
N HIS A 208 -16.60 26.18 6.31
CA HIS A 208 -16.95 27.38 5.59
C HIS A 208 -18.40 27.64 5.92
N GLU A 209 -18.65 28.74 6.62
CA GLU A 209 -19.88 29.44 6.34
C GLU A 209 -19.98 29.58 4.80
N PRO A 210 -21.14 29.23 4.25
CA PRO A 210 -21.36 29.07 2.83
C PRO A 210 -20.99 30.36 2.12
N GLN A 211 -20.18 30.25 1.07
CA GLN A 211 -20.02 31.38 0.17
C GLN A 211 -21.33 31.59 -0.57
N GLN A 212 -21.92 32.76 -0.37
CA GLN A 212 -23.27 33.15 -0.78
C GLN A 212 -23.55 32.97 -2.29
N ASP A 213 -22.49 32.85 -3.11
CA ASP A 213 -22.56 32.77 -4.57
C ASP A 213 -22.11 31.44 -5.20
N HIS A 214 -21.77 30.42 -4.41
CA HIS A 214 -21.34 29.11 -4.94
C HIS A 214 -22.34 28.00 -4.59
N LYS A 215 -22.83 27.29 -5.60
CA LYS A 215 -23.70 26.11 -5.42
C LYS A 215 -22.88 24.83 -5.61
N LEU A 216 -22.82 24.00 -4.57
CA LEU A 216 -22.17 22.68 -4.64
C LEU A 216 -23.21 21.63 -5.07
N ILE A 217 -22.90 20.92 -6.15
CA ILE A 217 -23.65 19.74 -6.57
C ILE A 217 -22.86 18.52 -6.10
N VAL A 218 -23.41 17.81 -5.13
CA VAL A 218 -22.81 16.58 -4.60
C VAL A 218 -23.65 15.40 -5.06
N ASP A 219 -23.10 14.58 -5.95
CA ASP A 219 -23.66 13.27 -6.29
C ASP A 219 -22.78 12.21 -5.63
N SER A 220 -23.28 11.61 -4.55
CA SER A 220 -22.54 10.61 -3.79
C SER A 220 -22.68 9.23 -4.42
N THR A 221 -21.54 8.58 -4.65
CA THR A 221 -21.50 7.13 -4.86
C THR A 221 -21.15 6.45 -3.55
N PHE A 222 -21.72 5.28 -3.32
CA PHE A 222 -21.47 4.47 -2.14
C PHE A 222 -20.88 3.13 -2.59
N ILE A 223 -20.01 2.56 -1.76
CA ILE A 223 -19.48 1.21 -1.96
C ILE A 223 -20.29 0.29 -1.06
N ALA A 224 -20.89 -0.74 -1.65
CA ALA A 224 -21.63 -1.73 -0.89
C ALA A 224 -20.67 -2.51 0.02
N ILE A 225 -21.12 -2.85 1.23
CA ILE A 225 -20.40 -3.71 2.17
C ILE A 225 -21.31 -4.87 2.58
N HIS A 226 -20.71 -5.94 3.10
CA HIS A 226 -21.48 -6.96 3.78
C HIS A 226 -22.21 -6.39 5.01
N GLU A 227 -23.35 -7.00 5.36
CA GLU A 227 -24.09 -6.62 6.56
C GLU A 227 -23.22 -6.69 7.81
N PRO A 228 -23.04 -5.56 8.54
CA PRO A 228 -22.33 -5.58 9.81
C PRO A 228 -23.05 -6.50 10.82
N HIS A 229 -22.28 -7.25 11.61
CA HIS A 229 -22.88 -8.13 12.61
C HIS A 229 -23.55 -7.36 13.75
N ASP A 230 -22.93 -6.27 14.20
CA ASP A 230 -23.36 -5.45 15.33
C ASP A 230 -24.50 -4.48 14.96
N SER A 231 -25.51 -4.37 15.82
CA SER A 231 -26.71 -3.56 15.54
C SER A 231 -26.44 -2.05 15.57
N GLU A 232 -25.46 -1.57 16.35
CA GLU A 232 -25.10 -0.15 16.34
C GLU A 232 -24.31 0.19 15.08
N GLN A 233 -23.37 -0.66 14.67
CA GLN A 233 -22.67 -0.50 13.39
C GLN A 233 -23.63 -0.55 12.19
N ARG A 234 -24.69 -1.38 12.23
CA ARG A 234 -25.71 -1.38 11.16
C ARG A 234 -26.32 0.00 10.96
N LYS A 235 -26.59 0.76 12.02
CA LYS A 235 -27.17 2.13 11.91
C LYS A 235 -26.21 3.09 11.20
N GLU A 236 -24.91 2.93 11.41
CA GLU A 236 -23.86 3.75 10.80
C GLU A 236 -23.80 3.54 9.27
N TYR A 237 -23.79 2.28 8.83
CA TYR A 237 -23.61 1.92 7.42
C TYR A 237 -24.91 1.68 6.63
N TYR A 238 -26.08 1.86 7.26
CA TYR A 238 -27.35 1.63 6.56
C TYR A 238 -27.58 2.66 5.45
N HIS A 239 -27.90 2.16 4.24
CA HIS A 239 -28.24 3.00 3.10
C HIS A 239 -29.76 3.10 2.91
N ALA A 240 -30.34 4.23 3.29
CA ALA A 240 -31.79 4.44 3.37
C ALA A 240 -32.57 4.24 2.04
N LYS A 241 -31.91 4.25 0.87
CA LYS A 241 -32.58 4.03 -0.43
C LYS A 241 -32.52 2.58 -0.93
N SER A 242 -31.82 1.67 -0.27
CA SER A 242 -31.80 0.25 -0.63
C SER A 242 -32.14 -0.59 0.60
N PRO A 243 -33.29 -1.28 0.65
CA PRO A 243 -33.72 -2.03 1.82
C PRO A 243 -32.85 -3.26 2.12
N THR A 244 -31.97 -3.65 1.19
CA THR A 244 -31.16 -4.88 1.28
C THR A 244 -29.67 -4.62 1.44
N ASN A 245 -29.20 -3.36 1.39
CA ASN A 245 -27.78 -3.07 1.27
C ASN A 245 -27.26 -2.14 2.38
N TYR A 246 -26.07 -2.48 2.88
CA TYR A 246 -25.23 -1.63 3.69
C TYR A 246 -24.16 -1.01 2.81
N ALA A 247 -23.79 0.23 3.08
CA ALA A 247 -22.81 0.93 2.28
C ALA A 247 -22.04 1.98 3.08
N ILE A 248 -20.76 2.15 2.73
CA ILE A 248 -19.95 3.23 3.29
C ILE A 248 -20.39 4.52 2.60
N LYS A 249 -20.90 5.46 3.39
CA LYS A 249 -21.24 6.81 2.94
C LYS A 249 -19.94 7.59 2.81
N ALA A 250 -19.58 7.98 1.59
CA ALA A 250 -18.42 8.83 1.37
C ALA A 250 -18.63 10.25 1.93
N TYR A 251 -19.88 10.72 2.10
CA TYR A 251 -20.20 12.01 2.71
C TYR A 251 -21.59 12.00 3.37
N ILE A 252 -21.73 12.68 4.51
CA ILE A 252 -22.99 13.08 5.11
C ILE A 252 -23.27 14.51 4.62
N GLY A 253 -24.46 14.72 4.04
CA GLY A 253 -24.84 15.96 3.37
C GLY A 253 -24.96 17.12 4.34
N ASP A 254 -24.30 18.23 3.99
CA ASP A 254 -24.30 19.50 4.70
C ASP A 254 -25.40 20.44 4.15
N GLU A 255 -25.62 21.57 4.81
CA GLU A 255 -26.67 22.57 4.53
C GLU A 255 -26.64 23.15 3.09
N TYR A 256 -25.55 22.94 2.34
CA TYR A 256 -25.31 23.52 1.00
C TYR A 256 -25.38 22.53 -0.17
N VAL A 257 -25.90 21.33 0.07
CA VAL A 257 -26.09 20.32 -0.99
C VAL A 257 -27.37 20.61 -1.78
N VAL A 258 -27.20 21.03 -3.03
CA VAL A 258 -28.36 21.25 -3.91
C VAL A 258 -28.87 19.89 -4.43
N THR A 259 -30.12 19.56 -4.13
CA THR A 259 -30.79 18.35 -4.62
C THR A 259 -31.99 18.68 -5.51
N PRO A 260 -32.35 17.80 -6.47
CA PRO A 260 -33.57 17.98 -7.24
C PRO A 260 -34.80 18.09 -6.32
N ARG A 261 -35.68 19.06 -6.62
CA ARG A 261 -36.96 19.23 -5.93
C ARG A 261 -37.84 18.01 -6.20
N LYS A 262 -38.22 17.31 -5.14
CA LYS A 262 -39.06 16.11 -5.20
C LYS A 262 -40.53 16.48 -5.36
N LYS A 263 -41.26 15.64 -6.08
CA LYS A 263 -42.73 15.71 -6.15
C LYS A 263 -43.32 15.46 -4.76
N LEU A 264 -44.13 16.40 -4.26
CA LEU A 264 -44.90 16.20 -3.03
C LEU A 264 -46.05 15.23 -3.29
N ARG A 265 -46.41 14.41 -2.29
CA ARG A 265 -47.47 13.41 -2.43
C ARG A 265 -48.78 14.09 -2.86
N GLY A 266 -49.33 13.66 -4.01
CA GLY A 266 -50.59 14.18 -4.56
C GLY A 266 -50.50 15.54 -5.27
N ARG A 267 -49.32 16.10 -5.50
CA ARG A 267 -49.12 17.37 -6.23
C ARG A 267 -48.21 17.16 -7.42
N GLU A 268 -48.42 17.90 -8.52
CA GLU A 268 -47.46 17.94 -9.64
C GLU A 268 -46.29 18.90 -9.33
N LEU A 269 -45.15 18.68 -9.99
CA LEU A 269 -44.06 19.65 -9.97
C LEU A 269 -44.49 20.91 -10.73
N THR A 270 -44.22 22.07 -10.15
CA THR A 270 -44.44 23.35 -10.83
C THR A 270 -43.48 23.48 -12.02
N GLN A 271 -43.77 24.40 -12.95
CA GLN A 271 -42.87 24.65 -14.08
C GLN A 271 -41.50 25.15 -13.59
N GLU A 272 -41.48 26.00 -12.56
CA GLU A 272 -40.26 26.46 -11.90
C GLU A 272 -39.44 25.28 -11.32
N ASP A 273 -40.09 24.32 -10.67
CA ASP A 273 -39.39 23.13 -10.15
C ASP A 273 -38.82 22.27 -11.28
N LYS A 274 -39.53 22.16 -12.41
CA LYS A 274 -39.07 21.40 -13.58
C LYS A 274 -37.84 22.05 -14.21
N ASP A 275 -37.84 23.38 -14.33
CA ASP A 275 -36.73 24.11 -14.91
C ASP A 275 -35.51 24.09 -13.98
N PHE A 276 -35.71 24.27 -12.67
CA PHE A 276 -34.67 24.06 -11.66
C PHE A 276 -34.08 22.64 -11.69
N ASN A 277 -34.94 21.62 -11.76
CA ASN A 277 -34.48 20.23 -11.86
C ASN A 277 -33.74 19.96 -13.18
N ARG A 278 -34.12 20.61 -14.29
CA ARG A 278 -33.44 20.48 -15.58
C ARG A 278 -32.01 21.01 -15.50
N ASP A 279 -31.81 22.18 -14.91
CA ASP A 279 -30.48 22.78 -14.73
C ASP A 279 -29.59 21.92 -13.83
N ILE A 280 -30.12 21.44 -12.71
CA ILE A 280 -29.40 20.53 -11.82
C ILE A 280 -29.06 19.22 -12.53
N ASN A 281 -30.02 18.61 -13.22
CA ASN A 281 -29.79 17.33 -13.89
C ASN A 281 -28.78 17.47 -15.03
N SER A 282 -28.77 18.60 -15.75
CA SER A 282 -27.75 18.89 -16.76
C SER A 282 -26.35 18.94 -16.14
N ALA A 283 -26.19 19.56 -14.96
CA ALA A 283 -24.91 19.59 -14.27
C ALA A 283 -24.55 18.21 -13.66
N ARG A 284 -25.53 17.48 -13.14
CA ARG A 284 -25.35 16.12 -12.61
C ARG A 284 -24.93 15.13 -13.69
N ALA A 285 -25.37 15.30 -14.94
CA ALA A 285 -24.98 14.40 -16.03
C ALA A 285 -23.45 14.27 -16.18
N ALA A 286 -22.70 15.37 -16.01
CA ALA A 286 -21.24 15.33 -16.03
C ALA A 286 -20.68 14.50 -14.86
N ILE A 287 -21.25 14.64 -13.66
CA ILE A 287 -20.84 13.91 -12.46
C ILE A 287 -21.23 12.42 -12.57
N GLU A 288 -22.41 12.12 -13.09
CA GLU A 288 -22.88 10.75 -13.34
C GLU A 288 -21.98 10.05 -14.36
N ASN A 289 -21.52 10.74 -15.40
CA ASN A 289 -20.51 10.23 -16.33
C ASN A 289 -19.16 9.92 -15.63
N ILE A 290 -18.71 10.77 -14.70
CA ILE A 290 -17.51 10.49 -13.88
C ILE A 290 -17.75 9.26 -13.00
N ASN A 291 -18.89 9.20 -12.30
CA ASN A 291 -19.28 8.08 -11.44
C ASN A 291 -19.35 6.77 -12.23
N GLN A 292 -19.83 6.80 -13.48
CA GLN A 292 -19.84 5.63 -14.35
C GLN A 292 -18.42 5.16 -14.70
N ARG A 293 -17.48 6.09 -14.96
CA ARG A 293 -16.07 5.75 -15.21
C ARG A 293 -15.38 5.20 -13.97
N LEU A 294 -15.66 5.75 -12.79
CA LEU A 294 -15.19 5.19 -11.52
C LEU A 294 -15.71 3.76 -11.32
N LYS A 295 -16.98 3.51 -11.60
CA LYS A 295 -17.61 2.18 -11.54
C LYS A 295 -17.13 1.21 -12.62
N ALA A 296 -16.40 1.68 -13.63
CA ALA A 296 -15.71 0.79 -14.57
C ALA A 296 -14.59 -0.01 -13.88
N TYR A 297 -14.16 0.40 -12.68
CA TYR A 297 -13.36 -0.42 -11.77
C TYR A 297 -14.31 -1.20 -10.87
N ALA A 298 -14.37 -2.51 -11.08
CA ALA A 298 -15.33 -3.38 -10.41
C ALA A 298 -15.20 -3.34 -8.88
N ILE A 299 -14.04 -2.94 -8.33
CA ILE A 299 -13.85 -2.78 -6.88
C ILE A 299 -14.76 -1.68 -6.28
N LEU A 300 -15.10 -0.65 -7.06
CA LEU A 300 -16.03 0.40 -6.65
C LEU A 300 -17.49 0.08 -7.00
N GLY A 301 -17.72 -0.85 -7.94
CA GLY A 301 -19.05 -1.29 -8.34
C GLY A 301 -19.61 -2.47 -7.54
N GLY A 302 -18.72 -3.29 -6.97
CA GLY A 302 -19.06 -4.50 -6.21
C GLY A 302 -19.20 -4.29 -4.71
N VAL A 303 -19.43 -5.40 -3.99
CA VAL A 303 -19.43 -5.44 -2.53
C VAL A 303 -18.00 -5.54 -2.02
N TYR A 304 -17.55 -4.58 -1.22
CA TYR A 304 -16.23 -4.60 -0.63
C TYR A 304 -16.06 -5.81 0.30
N ARG A 305 -15.05 -6.64 -0.02
CA ARG A 305 -14.72 -7.91 0.65
C ARG A 305 -13.66 -7.78 1.73
N GLY A 306 -13.04 -6.61 1.88
CA GLY A 306 -12.07 -6.36 2.94
C GLY A 306 -12.74 -6.06 4.28
N ARG A 307 -11.93 -5.80 5.30
CA ARG A 307 -12.48 -5.47 6.62
C ARG A 307 -13.12 -4.07 6.60
N VAL A 308 -14.34 -3.98 7.12
CA VAL A 308 -15.14 -2.73 7.11
C VAL A 308 -14.58 -1.69 8.08
N ASP A 309 -13.91 -2.13 9.16
CA ASP A 309 -13.24 -1.27 10.13
C ASP A 309 -11.95 -0.60 9.57
N ASP A 310 -11.44 -1.07 8.43
CA ASP A 310 -10.29 -0.49 7.74
C ASP A 310 -10.71 0.56 6.69
N PHE A 311 -11.37 1.61 7.19
CA PHE A 311 -11.77 2.76 6.40
C PHE A 311 -10.61 3.41 5.66
N HIS A 312 -9.42 3.38 6.24
CA HIS A 312 -8.23 3.98 5.66
C HIS A 312 -7.85 3.29 4.35
N LYS A 313 -7.87 1.96 4.32
CA LYS A 313 -7.62 1.18 3.10
C LYS A 313 -8.66 1.43 2.02
N ILE A 314 -9.94 1.46 2.37
CA ILE A 314 -11.02 1.75 1.40
C ILE A 314 -10.87 3.16 0.82
N THR A 315 -10.56 4.14 1.66
CA THR A 315 -10.32 5.52 1.25
C THR A 315 -9.18 5.61 0.25
N LYS A 316 -8.06 4.94 0.53
CA LYS A 316 -6.92 4.87 -0.39
C LYS A 316 -7.30 4.22 -1.73
N ILE A 317 -8.08 3.14 -1.72
CA ILE A 317 -8.56 2.49 -2.94
C ILE A 317 -9.39 3.47 -3.78
N ILE A 318 -10.32 4.21 -3.16
CA ILE A 318 -11.13 5.23 -3.85
C ILE A 318 -10.23 6.30 -4.47
N GLN A 319 -9.27 6.81 -3.70
CA GLN A 319 -8.33 7.85 -4.14
C GLN A 319 -7.45 7.38 -5.30
N VAL A 320 -6.92 6.15 -5.23
CA VAL A 320 -6.15 5.55 -6.31
C VAL A 320 -7.01 5.38 -7.56
N VAL A 321 -8.22 4.83 -7.45
CA VAL A 321 -9.12 4.67 -8.61
C VAL A 321 -9.52 6.02 -9.21
N ALA A 322 -9.72 7.05 -8.39
CA ALA A 322 -9.97 8.41 -8.88
C ALA A 322 -8.78 8.95 -9.68
N ALA A 323 -7.55 8.75 -9.19
CA ALA A 323 -6.33 9.14 -9.90
C ALA A 323 -6.18 8.41 -11.25
N LEU A 324 -6.44 7.09 -11.27
CA LEU A 324 -6.44 6.28 -12.50
C LEU A 324 -7.54 6.72 -13.47
N CYS A 325 -8.72 7.12 -12.97
CA CYS A 325 -9.78 7.69 -13.80
C CYS A 325 -9.36 9.02 -14.43
N ASN A 326 -8.68 9.89 -13.68
CA ASN A 326 -8.15 11.16 -14.16
C ASN A 326 -7.08 10.96 -15.25
N LEU A 327 -6.21 9.95 -15.10
CA LEU A 327 -5.27 9.56 -16.15
C LEU A 327 -5.99 9.23 -17.47
N ASN A 328 -7.14 8.56 -17.42
CA ASN A 328 -7.95 8.26 -18.60
C ASN A 328 -8.74 9.49 -19.12
N LEU A 329 -9.19 10.38 -18.24
CA LEU A 329 -9.88 11.62 -18.60
C LEU A 329 -8.98 12.56 -19.42
N ASN A 330 -7.69 12.61 -19.13
CA ASN A 330 -6.72 13.38 -19.91
C ASN A 330 -6.64 12.94 -21.37
N LYS A 331 -6.83 11.64 -21.66
CA LYS A 331 -6.88 11.10 -23.04
C LYS A 331 -8.29 11.15 -23.65
N HIS A 332 -9.33 10.98 -22.83
CA HIS A 332 -10.72 10.93 -23.26
C HIS A 332 -11.60 11.88 -22.43
N PRO A 333 -11.58 13.19 -22.73
CA PRO A 333 -12.37 14.17 -22.00
C PRO A 333 -13.87 13.86 -22.02
N ILE A 334 -14.59 14.30 -20.98
CA ILE A 334 -16.06 14.19 -20.96
C ILE A 334 -16.60 15.13 -22.03
N ARG A 335 -17.33 14.57 -22.99
CA ARG A 335 -18.12 15.38 -23.93
C ARG A 335 -19.23 16.05 -23.13
N ARG A 336 -19.25 17.38 -23.14
CA ARG A 336 -20.30 18.18 -22.49
C ARG A 336 -21.63 18.01 -23.20
#